data_AF-A0A3M4JUZ7-F1
#
_entry.id   AF-A0A3M4JUZ7-F1
#
_cell.length_a   1.000
_cell.length_b   1.000
_cell.length_c   1.000
_cell.angle_alpha   90.00
_cell.angle_beta   90.00
_cell.angle_gamma   90.00
#
_symmetry.space_group_name_H-M   'P 1'
#
loop_
_entity.id
_entity.type
_entity.pdbx_description
1 polymer ?
#
loop_
_entity_poly.entity_id
_entity_poly.type
_entity_poly.pdbx_seq_one_letter_code
_entity_poly.pdbx_strand_id
1 'polypeptide(L)' 'MAVTPRKPRNKPTQLQTGILLAAADLSRYIYDRGDAAALLKRQGLADANCSALDEMDKEELRILRDDYGLASLRGLD' A
#
# COMPACT_ATOMS: atom_id res chain seq x y z
N MET A 1 33.17 6.41 6.28
CA MET A 1 31.77 6.78 6.59
C MET A 1 30.90 5.54 6.37
N ALA A 2 30.00 5.27 7.32
CA ALA A 2 29.36 3.97 7.50
C ALA A 2 28.43 3.54 6.35
N VAL A 3 28.51 2.26 5.99
CA VAL A 3 27.54 1.60 5.10
C VAL A 3 26.24 1.43 5.88
N THR A 4 25.22 2.22 5.55
CA THR A 4 23.86 2.02 6.10
C THR A 4 23.35 0.62 5.74
N PRO A 5 22.76 -0.13 6.68
CA PRO A 5 22.19 -1.43 6.37
C PRO A 5 21.03 -1.24 5.40
N ARG A 6 21.12 -1.86 4.22
CA ARG A 6 20.00 -1.94 3.28
C ARG A 6 18.86 -2.68 4.00
N LYS A 7 17.82 -1.94 4.40
CA LYS A 7 16.58 -2.48 4.97
C LYS A 7 16.10 -3.61 4.04
N PRO A 8 15.81 -4.82 4.55
CA PRO A 8 15.43 -5.92 3.68
C PRO A 8 14.16 -5.55 2.91
N ARG A 9 14.16 -5.84 1.59
CA ARG A 9 12.98 -5.81 0.72
C ARG A 9 12.03 -6.90 1.22
N ASN A 10 11.35 -6.67 2.33
CA ASN A 10 10.39 -7.64 2.85
C ASN A 10 9.17 -7.61 1.95
N LYS A 11 9.03 -8.68 1.17
CA LYS A 11 7.79 -9.02 0.48
C LYS A 11 6.67 -9.08 1.54
N PRO A 12 5.49 -8.51 1.29
CA PRO A 12 4.39 -8.56 2.25
C PRO A 12 4.11 -10.01 2.66
N THR A 13 3.81 -10.23 3.94
CA THR A 13 3.32 -11.53 4.40
C THR A 13 1.95 -11.81 3.78
N GLN A 14 1.50 -13.06 3.77
CA GLN A 14 0.20 -13.43 3.19
C GLN A 14 -0.97 -12.63 3.81
N LEU A 15 -0.93 -12.38 5.12
CA LEU A 15 -1.92 -11.54 5.80
C LEU A 15 -1.85 -10.09 5.33
N GLN A 16 -0.64 -9.53 5.18
CA GLN A 16 -0.45 -8.16 4.69
C GLN A 16 -0.94 -8.02 3.24
N THR A 17 -0.64 -9.01 2.38
CA THR A 17 -1.18 -9.05 1.02
C THR A 17 -2.71 -9.07 1.03
N GLY A 18 -3.33 -9.90 1.87
CA GLY A 18 -4.79 -9.94 1.99
C GLY A 18 -5.40 -8.60 2.42
N ILE A 19 -4.75 -7.89 3.34
CA ILE A 19 -5.20 -6.55 3.78
C ILE A 19 -5.06 -5.51 2.65
N LEU A 20 -3.98 -5.58 1.87
CA LEU A 20 -3.78 -4.69 0.72
C LEU A 20 -4.86 -4.89 -0.35
N LEU A 21 -5.19 -6.15 -0.68
CA LEU A 21 -6.26 -6.49 -1.62
C LEU A 21 -7.63 -6.00 -1.11
N ALA A 22 -7.94 -6.22 0.16
CA ALA A 22 -9.19 -5.75 0.75
C ALA A 22 -9.31 -4.22 0.73
N ALA A 23 -8.20 -3.49 0.95
CA ALA A 23 -8.20 -2.03 0.88
C ALA A 23 -8.44 -1.52 -0.55
N ALA A 24 -7.86 -2.19 -1.55
CA ALA A 24 -8.09 -1.89 -2.96
C ALA A 24 -9.57 -2.12 -3.35
N ASP A 25 -10.14 -3.26 -2.96
CA ASP A 25 -11.56 -3.55 -3.20
C ASP A 25 -12.50 -2.55 -2.52
N LEU A 26 -12.19 -2.13 -1.28
CA LEU A 26 -12.97 -1.13 -0.56
C LEU A 26 -12.93 0.25 -1.23
N SER A 27 -11.75 0.68 -1.69
CA SER A 27 -11.56 1.92 -2.48
C SER A 27 -12.37 1.92 -3.77
N ARG A 28 -12.49 0.73 -4.38
CA ARG A 28 -13.11 0.54 -5.68
C ARG A 28 -14.64 0.43 -5.63
N TYR A 29 -15.19 -0.29 -4.64
CA TYR A 29 -16.58 -0.75 -4.73
C TYR A 29 -17.54 -0.25 -3.64
N ILE A 30 -17.08 0.16 -2.44
CA ILE A 30 -18.00 0.23 -1.28
C ILE A 30 -17.84 1.44 -0.34
N TYR A 31 -16.64 2.01 -0.13
CA TYR A 31 -16.42 3.01 0.95
C TYR A 31 -15.73 4.31 0.49
N ASP A 32 -15.82 5.36 1.31
CA ASP A 32 -15.01 6.57 1.15
C ASP A 32 -13.53 6.16 1.11
N ARG A 33 -12.83 6.56 0.04
CA ARG A 33 -11.41 6.24 -0.18
C ARG A 33 -10.53 6.70 1.00
N GLY A 34 -10.99 7.67 1.78
CA GLY A 34 -10.37 8.08 3.04
C GLY A 34 -10.31 6.97 4.09
N ASP A 35 -11.33 6.12 4.19
CA ASP A 35 -11.37 5.00 5.14
C ASP A 35 -10.42 3.87 4.73
N ALA A 36 -10.28 3.60 3.43
CA ALA A 36 -9.28 2.68 2.91
C ALA A 36 -7.85 3.17 3.23
N ALA A 37 -7.58 4.45 3.03
CA ALA A 37 -6.30 5.04 3.41
C ALA A 37 -6.06 5.02 4.94
N ALA A 38 -7.10 5.26 5.74
CA ALA A 38 -7.03 5.19 7.20
C ALA A 38 -6.75 3.75 7.69
N LEU A 39 -7.33 2.74 7.05
CA LEU A 39 -7.06 1.33 7.31
C LEU A 39 -5.57 1.01 7.07
N LEU A 40 -5.01 1.43 5.93
CA LEU A 40 -3.59 1.21 5.62
C LEU A 40 -2.66 1.87 6.64
N LYS A 41 -2.98 3.09 7.10
CA LYS A 41 -2.22 3.76 8.17
C LYS A 41 -2.29 3.00 9.50
N ARG A 42 -3.50 2.57 9.91
CA ARG A 42 -3.72 1.83 11.16
C ARG A 42 -3.01 0.48 11.18
N GLN A 43 -2.89 -0.18 10.03
CA GLN A 43 -2.20 -1.46 9.89
C GLN A 43 -0.68 -1.32 9.71
N GLY A 44 -0.15 -0.09 9.71
CA GLY A 44 1.28 0.16 9.50
C GLY A 44 1.76 -0.17 8.08
N LEU A 45 0.86 -0.06 7.09
CA LEU A 45 1.11 -0.38 5.69
C LEU A 45 1.31 0.87 4.81
N ALA A 46 1.40 2.06 5.40
CA ALA A 46 1.56 3.30 4.65
C ALA A 46 2.86 3.40 3.84
N ASP A 47 3.85 2.53 4.10
CA ASP A 47 5.11 2.42 3.36
C ASP A 47 5.30 1.05 2.69
N ALA A 48 4.22 0.29 2.52
CA ALA A 48 4.25 -1.04 1.94
C ALA A 48 4.82 -1.06 0.50
N ASN A 49 5.44 -2.18 0.13
CA ASN A 49 5.89 -2.44 -1.23
C ASN A 49 4.82 -3.22 -2.00
N CYS A 50 4.21 -2.55 -2.97
CA CYS A 50 3.11 -3.02 -3.80
C CYS A 50 3.59 -3.61 -5.15
N SER A 51 4.90 -3.78 -5.36
CA SER A 51 5.46 -4.25 -6.64
C SER A 51 5.00 -5.65 -7.08
N ALA A 52 4.39 -6.41 -6.17
CA ALA A 52 3.89 -7.77 -6.42
C ALA A 52 2.37 -7.83 -6.67
N LEU A 53 1.67 -6.69 -6.60
CA LEU A 53 0.26 -6.58 -6.93
C LEU A 53 0.10 -6.43 -8.45
N ASP A 54 -1.08 -6.78 -8.96
CA ASP A 54 -1.39 -6.54 -10.37
C ASP A 54 -1.61 -5.04 -10.66
N GLU A 55 -1.61 -4.69 -11.94
CA GLU A 55 -1.68 -3.29 -12.37
C GLU A 55 -2.97 -2.59 -11.99
N MET A 56 -4.08 -3.33 -11.91
CA MET A 56 -5.37 -2.77 -11.56
C MET A 56 -5.40 -2.37 -10.08
N ASP A 57 -4.86 -3.20 -9.20
CA ASP A 57 -4.70 -2.89 -7.78
C ASP A 57 -3.70 -1.75 -7.54
N LYS A 58 -2.60 -1.73 -8.29
CA LYS A 58 -1.62 -0.64 -8.23
C LYS A 58 -2.26 0.70 -8.61
N GLU A 59 -3.14 0.72 -9.60
CA GLU A 59 -3.84 1.94 -10.03
C GLU A 59 -4.70 2.54 -8.91
N GLU A 60 -5.47 1.71 -8.21
CA GLU A 60 -6.26 2.15 -7.05
C GLU A 60 -5.37 2.65 -5.89
N LEU A 61 -4.24 1.98 -5.65
CA LEU A 61 -3.28 2.40 -4.62
C LEU A 61 -2.54 3.70 -4.98
N ARG A 62 -2.35 4.01 -6.27
CA ARG A 62 -1.83 5.32 -6.71
C ARG A 62 -2.78 6.44 -6.34
N ILE A 63 -4.09 6.25 -6.52
CA ILE A 63 -5.12 7.21 -6.11
C ILE A 63 -5.04 7.46 -4.59
N LEU A 64 -4.94 6.40 -3.79
CA LEU A 64 -4.80 6.55 -2.33
C LEU A 64 -3.47 7.22 -1.92
N ARG A 65 -2.38 6.97 -2.65
CA ARG A 65 -1.09 7.64 -2.47
C ARG A 65 -1.20 9.15 -2.70
N ASP A 66 -1.78 9.51 -3.84
CA ASP A 66 -1.75 10.88 -4.35
C ASP A 66 -2.79 11.76 -3.62
N ASP A 67 -3.97 11.22 -3.30
CA ASP A 67 -5.08 11.99 -2.71
C ASP A 67 -5.12 11.96 -1.17
N TYR A 68 -4.57 10.92 -0.52
CA TYR A 68 -4.74 10.70 0.94
C TYR A 68 -3.43 10.64 1.74
N GLY A 69 -2.32 11.09 1.13
CA GLY A 69 -1.04 11.27 1.81
C GLY A 69 -0.35 9.96 2.18
N LEU A 70 -0.51 8.91 1.36
CA LEU A 70 0.24 7.65 1.47
C LEU A 70 1.53 7.68 0.63
N ALA A 71 2.20 8.83 0.56
CA ALA A 71 3.36 9.10 -0.30
C ALA A 71 4.54 8.12 -0.14
N SER A 72 4.55 7.32 0.94
CA SER A 72 5.58 6.31 1.19
C SER A 72 5.28 4.93 0.59
N LEU A 73 4.12 4.73 -0.04
CA LEU A 73 3.82 3.52 -0.82
C LEU A 73 4.79 3.40 -2.00
N ARG A 74 5.33 2.19 -2.21
CA ARG A 74 6.40 1.90 -3.19
C ARG A 74 6.00 0.77 -4.11
N GLY A 75 6.67 0.65 -5.27
CA GLY A 75 6.39 -0.41 -6.23
C GLY A 75 5.03 -0.26 -6.91
N LEU A 76 4.58 0.99 -7.01
CA LEU A 76 3.40 1.39 -7.77
C LEU A 76 3.79 1.90 -9.16
N ASP A 77 5.06 1.79 -9.55
CA ASP A 77 5.51 1.97 -10.93
C ASP A 77 5.16 0.77 -11.83
#